data_AF-A0A7L4NNT7-F1
#
_entry.id   AF-A0A7L4NNT7-F1
#
_cell.length_a   1.000
_cell.length_b   1.000
_cell.length_c   1.000
_cell.angle_alpha   90.00
_cell.angle_beta   90.00
_cell.angle_gamma   90.00
#
_symmetry.space_group_name_H-M   'P 1'
#
loop_
_entity.id
_entity.type
_entity.pdbx_description
1 polymer ?
#
loop_
_entity_poly.entity_id
_entity_poly.type
_entity_poly.pdbx_seq_one_letter_code
_entity_poly.pdbx_strand_id
1 'polypeptide(L)'
;MKLLENSSFEAINSQLTVETGDVHIIGRIESYSCKMAGDDKHMFKQFCQEGQPHVLEALSPPQTTGISPSRLSKSQSGDEEGPLSDKCSRKTLFYLIATLNESFRPDYDFSAAKSHEFSREPSLNWV
;
A
#
# COMPACT_ATOMS: atom_id res chain seq x y z
N MET A 1 -0.07 -6.47 -12.65
CA MET A 1 1.23 -5.76 -12.63
C MET A 1 2.31 -6.60 -13.29
N LYS A 2 3.33 -6.03 -13.95
CA LYS A 2 4.42 -6.83 -14.55
C LYS A 2 5.73 -6.64 -13.79
N LEU A 3 6.25 -7.74 -13.22
CA LEU A 3 7.57 -7.80 -12.58
C LEU A 3 8.68 -7.45 -13.58
N LEU A 4 9.64 -6.66 -13.11
CA LEU A 4 10.82 -6.25 -13.85
C LEU A 4 12.05 -6.90 -13.22
N GLU A 5 12.80 -7.64 -14.03
CA GLU A 5 14.05 -8.25 -13.59
C GLU A 5 15.09 -7.17 -13.29
N ASN A 6 15.77 -7.31 -12.15
CA ASN A 6 16.83 -6.40 -11.73
C ASN A 6 17.86 -7.17 -10.89
N SER A 7 19.06 -7.34 -11.44
CA SER A 7 20.15 -8.09 -10.78
C SER A 7 20.63 -7.45 -9.48
N SER A 8 20.52 -6.13 -9.33
CA SER A 8 20.85 -5.47 -8.06
C SER A 8 19.83 -5.81 -6.98
N PHE A 9 18.54 -5.96 -7.33
CA PHE A 9 17.52 -6.38 -6.37
C PHE A 9 17.69 -7.84 -5.97
N GLU A 10 18.06 -8.71 -6.91
CA GLU A 10 18.41 -10.10 -6.60
C GLU A 10 19.57 -10.20 -5.60
N ALA A 11 20.63 -9.42 -5.81
CA ALA A 11 21.78 -9.36 -4.89
C ALA A 11 21.43 -8.80 -3.49
N ILE A 12 20.45 -7.89 -3.42
CA ILE A 12 19.93 -7.37 -2.14
C ILE A 12 19.05 -8.44 -1.47
N ASN A 13 18.16 -9.09 -2.22
CA ASN A 13 17.24 -10.10 -1.70
C ASN A 13 17.95 -11.31 -1.08
N SER A 14 19.10 -11.72 -1.63
CA SER A 14 19.92 -12.79 -1.06
C SER A 14 20.51 -12.44 0.32
N GLN A 15 20.54 -11.16 0.68
CA GLN A 15 21.05 -10.64 1.96
C GLN A 15 19.93 -10.19 2.91
N LEU A 16 18.70 -9.99 2.43
CA LEU A 16 17.55 -9.52 3.22
C LEU A 16 16.85 -10.61 4.03
N THR A 17 17.50 -11.75 4.24
CA THR A 17 17.02 -12.80 5.15
C THR A 17 17.88 -12.81 6.39
N VAL A 18 17.28 -12.55 7.55
CA VAL A 18 17.94 -12.53 8.85
C VAL A 18 17.35 -13.62 9.73
N GLU A 19 18.19 -14.55 10.15
CA GLU A 19 17.82 -15.63 11.07
C GLU A 19 18.56 -15.44 12.39
N THR A 20 17.84 -15.43 13.51
CA THR A 20 18.44 -15.30 14.84
C THR A 20 17.65 -16.16 15.84
N GLY A 21 18.23 -17.29 16.23
CA GLY A 21 17.54 -18.29 17.06
C GLY A 21 16.31 -18.82 16.33
N ASP A 22 15.14 -18.66 16.96
CA ASP A 22 13.84 -19.10 16.43
C ASP A 22 13.10 -17.99 15.64
N VAL A 23 13.75 -16.85 15.40
CA VAL A 23 13.17 -15.71 14.68
C VAL A 23 13.74 -15.64 13.27
N HIS A 24 12.85 -15.56 12.29
CA HIS A 24 13.18 -15.40 10.87
C HIS A 24 12.52 -14.13 10.34
N ILE A 25 13.34 -13.20 9.85
CA ILE A 25 12.88 -12.02 9.11
C ILE A 25 13.24 -12.25 7.64
N ILE A 26 12.21 -12.28 6.80
CA ILE A 26 12.37 -12.42 5.36
C ILE A 26 11.93 -11.12 4.72
N GLY A 27 12.90 -10.39 4.18
CA GLY A 27 12.70 -9.19 3.38
C GLY A 27 12.86 -9.47 1.89
N ARG A 28 12.11 -8.75 1.07
CA ARG A 28 12.23 -8.79 -0.39
C ARG A 28 11.94 -7.42 -0.98
N ILE A 29 12.73 -7.02 -1.97
CA ILE A 29 12.51 -5.86 -2.82
C ILE A 29 12.27 -6.31 -4.27
N GLU A 30 11.24 -5.73 -4.88
CA GLU A 30 10.79 -6.04 -6.24
C GLU A 30 10.45 -4.75 -6.99
N SER A 31 10.55 -4.78 -8.32
CA SER A 31 10.17 -3.66 -9.18
C SER A 31 9.07 -4.09 -10.14
N TYR A 32 8.03 -3.28 -10.26
CA TYR A 32 6.89 -3.56 -11.12
C TYR A 32 6.59 -2.40 -12.06
N SER A 33 6.25 -2.71 -13.31
CA SER A 33 5.69 -1.73 -14.23
C SER A 33 4.17 -1.65 -14.09
N CYS A 34 3.66 -0.41 -13.99
CA CYS A 34 2.23 -0.09 -13.87
C CYS A 34 1.48 -0.18 -15.22
N LYS A 35 1.64 -1.29 -15.95
CA LYS A 35 0.98 -1.48 -17.25
C LYS A 35 -0.45 -1.95 -17.05
N MET A 36 -1.41 -1.17 -17.54
CA MET A 36 -2.83 -1.51 -17.51
C MET A 36 -3.23 -2.35 -18.74
N ALA A 37 -2.76 -3.60 -18.80
CA ALA A 37 -2.95 -4.49 -19.94
C ALA A 37 -3.58 -5.83 -19.53
N GLY A 38 -4.25 -6.49 -20.48
CA GLY A 38 -4.86 -7.81 -20.25
C GLY A 38 -5.83 -7.79 -19.06
N ASP A 39 -5.64 -8.73 -18.13
CA ASP A 39 -6.51 -8.93 -16.97
C ASP A 39 -6.52 -7.72 -16.03
N ASP A 40 -5.41 -6.97 -15.91
CA ASP A 40 -5.35 -5.74 -15.12
C ASP A 40 -6.41 -4.72 -15.58
N LYS A 41 -6.69 -4.65 -16.90
CA LYS A 41 -7.71 -3.76 -17.46
C LYS A 41 -9.12 -4.18 -17.05
N HIS A 42 -9.39 -5.48 -16.95
CA HIS A 42 -10.68 -6.00 -16.50
C HIS A 42 -10.85 -5.76 -15.00
N MET A 43 -9.84 -6.12 -14.20
CA MET A 43 -9.83 -5.90 -12.75
C MET A 43 -10.00 -4.41 -12.41
N PHE A 44 -9.34 -3.51 -13.13
CA PHE A 44 -9.49 -2.08 -12.91
C PHE A 44 -10.90 -1.57 -13.21
N LYS A 45 -11.55 -2.08 -14.27
CA LYS A 45 -12.94 -1.73 -14.57
C LYS A 45 -13.89 -2.20 -13.47
N GLN A 46 -13.71 -3.41 -12.97
CA GLN A 46 -14.50 -3.94 -11.85
C GLN A 46 -14.26 -3.12 -10.58
N PHE A 47 -13.00 -2.81 -10.28
CA PHE A 47 -12.63 -1.94 -9.16
C PHE A 47 -13.29 -0.56 -9.25
N CYS A 48 -13.43 0.00 -10.45
CA CYS A 48 -14.08 1.30 -10.67
C CYS A 48 -15.62 1.24 -10.69
N GLN A 49 -16.26 0.09 -10.49
CA GLN A 49 -17.73 0.04 -10.34
C GLN A 49 -18.20 0.80 -9.09
N GLU A 50 -17.36 0.85 -8.05
CA GLU A 50 -17.63 1.62 -6.83
C GLU A 50 -17.24 3.12 -6.98
N GLY A 51 -16.68 3.57 -8.12
CA GLY A 51 -16.30 4.97 -8.31
C GLY A 51 -15.35 5.25 -9.50
N GLN A 52 -15.33 6.50 -9.97
CA GLN A 52 -14.52 6.92 -11.14
C GLN A 52 -13.00 6.93 -10.84
N PRO A 53 -12.12 6.60 -11.81
CA PRO A 53 -10.66 6.49 -11.63
C PRO A 53 -9.95 7.68 -10.96
N HIS A 54 -10.42 8.89 -11.22
CA HIS A 54 -9.81 10.14 -10.77
C HIS A 54 -10.36 10.63 -9.43
N VAL A 55 -11.38 9.95 -8.90
CA VAL A 55 -11.93 10.26 -7.58
C VAL A 55 -10.84 10.01 -6.55
N LEU A 56 -10.72 10.97 -5.63
CA LEU A 56 -9.79 10.92 -4.52
C LEU A 56 -10.46 10.21 -3.34
N GLU A 57 -9.76 9.22 -2.79
CA GLU A 57 -10.15 8.51 -1.58
C GLU A 57 -9.27 8.92 -0.41
N ALA A 58 -9.90 9.08 0.74
CA ALA A 58 -9.24 9.35 2.01
C ALA A 58 -8.45 8.12 2.48
N LEU A 59 -7.17 8.32 2.76
CA LEU A 59 -6.27 7.31 3.33
C LEU A 59 -6.28 7.37 4.86
N SER A 60 -5.78 6.32 5.48
CA SER A 60 -5.49 6.39 6.91
C SER A 60 -4.33 7.35 7.20
N PRO A 61 -4.38 8.09 8.31
CA PRO A 61 -3.23 8.88 8.77
C PRO A 61 -2.00 7.99 8.94
N PRO A 62 -0.79 8.47 8.59
CA PRO A 62 0.43 7.68 8.80
C PRO A 62 0.65 7.43 10.29
N GLN A 63 1.01 6.20 10.65
CA GLN A 63 1.24 5.77 12.05
C GLN A 63 2.58 6.29 12.61
N THR A 64 2.84 7.59 12.43
CA THR A 64 4.08 8.29 12.83
C THR A 64 4.27 8.41 14.34
N THR A 65 3.26 8.05 15.13
CA THR A 65 3.36 8.01 16.58
C THR A 65 3.67 6.59 17.02
N GLY A 66 4.95 6.32 17.28
CA GLY A 66 5.37 5.12 17.97
C GLY A 66 4.55 4.92 19.26
N ILE A 67 4.03 3.70 19.43
CA ILE A 67 3.67 3.06 20.69
C ILE A 67 3.04 4.00 21.74
N SER A 68 1.73 4.29 21.65
CA SER A 68 0.88 4.59 22.82
C SER A 68 -0.63 4.51 22.49
N PRO A 69 -1.43 3.72 23.24
CA PRO A 69 -2.86 3.55 23.01
C PRO A 69 -3.68 4.66 23.73
N SER A 70 -3.42 5.94 23.43
CA SER A 70 -4.06 7.05 24.17
C SER A 70 -4.42 8.28 23.33
N ARG A 71 -4.88 8.07 22.09
CA ARG A 71 -5.58 9.12 21.32
C ARG A 71 -6.99 8.71 20.88
N LEU A 72 -7.58 7.71 21.55
CA LEU A 72 -9.02 7.53 21.60
C LEU A 72 -9.60 8.53 22.60
N SER A 73 -9.90 9.76 22.15
CA SER A 73 -10.88 10.71 22.72
C SER A 73 -10.49 12.17 22.43
N LYS A 74 -10.70 12.61 21.19
CA LYS A 74 -11.16 13.99 20.96
C LYS A 74 -12.26 13.95 19.93
N SER A 75 -13.48 13.70 20.39
CA SER A 75 -14.68 14.23 19.75
C SER A 75 -14.59 15.76 19.82
N GLN A 76 -13.95 16.38 18.84
CA GLN A 76 -14.13 17.81 18.58
C GLN A 76 -15.26 17.95 17.58
N SER A 77 -16.47 18.10 18.12
CA SER A 77 -17.54 18.86 17.48
C SER A 77 -17.06 20.30 17.29
N GLY A 78 -16.73 20.65 16.06
CA GLY A 78 -16.35 22.02 15.68
C GLY A 78 -15.79 22.00 14.26
N ASP A 79 -16.38 22.81 13.39
CA ASP A 79 -15.96 23.10 12.02
C ASP A 79 -14.54 23.69 11.97
N GLU A 80 -13.51 22.88 12.21
CA GLU A 80 -12.14 23.15 11.80
C GLU A 80 -11.60 21.88 11.14
N GLU A 81 -11.07 22.04 9.92
CA GLU A 81 -10.41 20.97 9.15
C GLU A 81 -9.45 20.19 10.06
N GLY A 82 -9.88 19.00 10.48
CA GLY A 82 -8.97 17.99 11.03
C GLY A 82 -7.84 17.75 10.03
N PRO A 83 -6.68 17.18 10.47
CA PRO A 83 -5.53 16.96 9.59
C PRO A 83 -6.04 16.33 8.31
N LEU A 84 -5.96 17.06 7.20
CA LEU A 84 -6.58 16.67 5.94
C LEU A 84 -6.10 15.25 5.66
N SER A 85 -6.99 14.27 5.80
CA SER A 85 -6.67 12.87 5.53
C SER A 85 -6.05 12.85 4.13
N ASP A 86 -4.80 12.38 4.05
CA ASP A 86 -4.09 12.29 2.78
C ASP A 86 -4.97 11.54 1.80
N LYS A 87 -5.03 12.02 0.56
CA LYS A 87 -5.88 11.40 -0.46
C LYS A 87 -5.05 10.78 -1.55
N CYS A 88 -5.52 9.67 -2.11
CA CYS A 88 -4.96 9.12 -3.34
C CYS A 88 -6.07 8.90 -4.37
N SER A 89 -5.70 8.89 -5.65
CA SER A 89 -6.64 8.53 -6.70
C SER A 89 -7.00 7.04 -6.62
N ARG A 90 -8.23 6.67 -7.01
CA ARG A 90 -8.62 5.26 -7.18
C ARG A 90 -7.66 4.48 -8.08
N LYS A 91 -7.08 5.15 -9.08
CA LYS A 91 -6.04 4.56 -9.93
C LYS A 91 -4.77 4.20 -9.17
N THR A 92 -4.31 5.09 -8.29
CA THR A 92 -3.17 4.82 -7.40
C THR A 92 -3.48 3.68 -6.45
N LEU A 93 -4.65 3.70 -5.81
CA LEU A 93 -5.09 2.64 -4.90
C LEU A 93 -5.13 1.28 -5.59
N PHE A 94 -5.69 1.22 -6.80
CA PHE A 94 -5.68 0.00 -7.60
C PHE A 94 -4.25 -0.49 -7.87
N TYR A 95 -3.32 0.41 -8.19
CA TYR A 95 -1.93 0.02 -8.41
C TYR A 95 -1.27 -0.58 -7.16
N LEU A 96 -1.55 -0.04 -5.98
CA LEU A 96 -1.05 -0.60 -4.72
C LEU A 96 -1.61 -2.01 -4.49
N ILE A 97 -2.93 -2.19 -4.63
CA ILE A 97 -3.61 -3.49 -4.46
C ILE A 97 -3.10 -4.51 -5.48
N ALA A 98 -2.98 -4.13 -6.76
CA ALA A 98 -2.51 -5.01 -7.81
C ALA A 98 -1.04 -5.41 -7.60
N THR A 99 -0.20 -4.52 -7.07
CA THR A 99 1.19 -4.86 -6.71
C THR A 99 1.24 -5.84 -5.54
N LEU A 100 0.43 -5.66 -4.50
CA LEU A 100 0.33 -6.63 -3.39
C LEU A 100 -0.08 -8.01 -3.90
N ASN A 101 -1.11 -8.07 -4.73
CA ASN A 101 -1.57 -9.33 -5.33
C ASN A 101 -0.48 -10.00 -6.18
N GLU A 102 0.30 -9.27 -6.98
CA GLU A 102 1.38 -9.90 -7.75
C GLU A 102 2.58 -10.34 -6.88
N SER A 103 2.87 -9.64 -5.79
CA SER A 103 4.00 -10.02 -4.92
C SER A 103 3.68 -11.26 -4.07
N PHE A 104 2.44 -11.40 -3.60
CA PHE A 104 2.05 -12.40 -2.60
C PHE A 104 1.19 -13.56 -3.12
N ARG A 105 0.93 -13.63 -4.43
CA ARG A 105 0.23 -14.79 -5.01
C ARG A 105 1.12 -16.04 -4.98
N PRO A 106 0.52 -17.23 -4.82
CA PRO A 106 -0.92 -17.50 -4.67
C PRO A 106 -1.43 -17.44 -3.22
N ASP A 107 -0.57 -17.10 -2.26
CA ASP A 107 -0.85 -17.26 -0.83
C ASP A 107 -1.85 -16.24 -0.28
N TYR A 108 -1.93 -15.04 -0.87
CA TYR A 108 -2.80 -13.97 -0.41
C TYR A 108 -3.58 -13.29 -1.56
N ASP A 109 -4.79 -12.83 -1.24
CA ASP A 109 -5.64 -12.01 -2.11
C ASP A 109 -6.05 -10.71 -1.40
N PHE A 110 -5.63 -9.59 -1.96
CA PHE A 110 -5.88 -8.23 -1.48
C PHE A 110 -6.97 -7.51 -2.27
N SER A 111 -7.72 -8.19 -3.13
CA SER A 111 -8.72 -7.56 -4.03
C SER A 111 -9.82 -6.79 -3.28
N ALA A 112 -10.07 -7.12 -2.01
CA ALA A 112 -11.05 -6.44 -1.16
C ALA A 112 -10.48 -5.26 -0.34
N ALA A 113 -9.16 -5.02 -0.38
CA ALA A 113 -8.50 -4.00 0.42
C ALA A 113 -9.06 -2.59 0.12
N LYS A 114 -9.19 -1.78 1.16
CA LYS A 114 -9.83 -0.46 1.12
C LYS A 114 -8.82 0.65 1.41
N SER A 115 -9.13 1.87 0.98
CA SER A 115 -8.25 3.04 1.12
C SER A 115 -7.77 3.32 2.54
N HIS A 116 -8.61 3.06 3.55
CA HIS A 116 -8.23 3.25 4.96
C HIS A 116 -7.23 2.20 5.48
N GLU A 117 -6.87 1.19 4.70
CA GLU A 117 -5.79 0.24 5.04
C GLU A 117 -4.43 0.72 4.52
N PHE A 118 -4.39 1.83 3.78
CA PHE A 118 -3.18 2.44 3.25
C PHE A 118 -2.95 3.80 3.89
N SER A 119 -1.68 4.16 4.11
CA SER A 119 -1.23 5.49 4.52
C SER A 119 -0.25 6.06 3.50
N ARG A 120 -0.25 7.39 3.37
CA ARG A 120 0.81 8.09 2.66
C ARG A 120 1.88 8.47 3.67
N GLU A 121 3.08 7.93 3.50
CA GLU A 121 4.19 8.27 4.39
C GLU A 121 4.62 9.75 4.21
N PRO A 122 4.91 10.45 5.32
CA PRO A 122 5.10 11.91 5.30
C PRO A 122 6.38 12.32 4.58
N SER A 123 7.42 11.48 4.60
CA SER A 123 8.69 11.74 3.92
C SER A 123 9.51 10.47 3.77
N LEU A 124 10.47 10.47 2.84
CA LEU A 124 11.44 9.38 2.69
C LEU A 124 12.31 9.21 3.94
N ASN A 125 12.70 10.30 4.61
CA ASN A 125 13.57 10.23 5.79
C ASN A 125 12.91 9.56 7.00
N TRP A 126 11.58 9.43 6.98
CA TRP A 126 10.83 8.75 8.03
C TRP A 126 10.83 7.22 7.85
N VAL A 127 10.85 6.76 6.60
CA VAL A 127 10.80 5.33 6.21
C VAL A 127 12.19 4.72 6.31
#